data_AF-A0A970UYZ9-F1
#
_entry.id   AF-A0A970UYZ9-F1
#
_cell.length_a   1.000
_cell.length_b   1.000
_cell.length_c   1.000
_cell.angle_alpha   90.00
_cell.angle_beta   90.00
_cell.angle_gamma   90.00
#
_symmetry.space_group_name_H-M   'P 1'
#
loop_
_entity.id
_entity.type
_entity.pdbx_description
1 polymer ?
#
loop_
_entity_poly.entity_id
_entity_poly.type
_entity_poly.pdbx_seq_one_letter_code
_entity_poly.pdbx_strand_id
1 'polypeptide(L)'
;MDEDTQKLLADFKTGKIDLAKENALRIRKAIMDLHKGLEKIELSLDGMKATFNKPLTPDEAVEAFKTYVDNISKGKERDKIRIILK
;
A
#
# COMPACT_ATOMS: atom_id res chain seq x y z
N MET A 1 15.93 4.78 3.41
CA MET A 1 15.88 5.11 4.86
C MET A 1 17.12 4.52 5.50
N ASP A 2 17.85 5.29 6.31
CA ASP A 2 19.10 4.84 6.95
C ASP A 2 18.89 3.75 8.01
N GLU A 3 19.96 3.02 8.34
CA GLU A 3 19.96 1.90 9.29
C GLU A 3 19.55 2.33 10.71
N ASP A 4 19.95 3.52 11.14
CA ASP A 4 19.62 4.06 12.47
C ASP A 4 18.12 4.30 12.63
N THR A 5 17.47 4.84 11.60
CA THR A 5 16.02 5.08 11.58
C THR A 5 15.23 3.76 11.50
N GLN A 6 15.74 2.77 10.75
CA GLN A 6 15.16 1.43 10.72
C GLN A 6 15.21 0.75 12.09
N LYS A 7 16.36 0.81 12.77
CA LYS A 7 16.54 0.28 14.12
C LYS A 7 15.66 0.98 15.14
N LEU A 8 15.57 2.32 15.08
CA LEU A 8 14.68 3.10 15.95
C LEU A 8 13.22 2.65 15.83
N LEU A 9 12.73 2.43 14.61
CA LEU A 9 11.37 1.95 14.39
C LEU A 9 11.16 0.51 14.84
N ALA A 10 12.14 -0.37 14.64
CA ALA A 10 12.06 -1.76 15.10
C ALA A 10 12.05 -1.85 16.64
N ASP A 11 12.91 -1.08 17.30
CA ASP A 11 12.98 -1.01 18.75
C ASP A 11 11.72 -0.32 19.35
N PHE A 12 11.15 0.69 18.68
CA PHE A 12 9.84 1.25 19.05
C PHE A 12 8.70 0.24 18.88
N LYS A 13 8.66 -0.50 17.76
CA LYS A 13 7.63 -1.51 17.49
C LYS A 13 7.65 -2.66 18.50
N THR A 14 8.82 -3.04 18.99
CA THR A 14 9.00 -4.11 19.99
C THR A 14 8.79 -3.62 21.42
N GLY A 15 8.50 -2.33 21.63
CA GLY A 15 8.31 -1.73 22.95
C GLY A 15 9.61 -1.57 23.75
N LYS A 16 10.77 -1.75 23.11
CA LYS A 16 12.08 -1.56 23.73
C LYS A 16 12.41 -0.08 23.97
N ILE A 17 11.76 0.80 23.22
CA ILE A 17 11.87 2.26 23.36
C ILE A 17 10.46 2.84 23.39
N ASP A 18 10.17 3.66 24.40
CA ASP A 18 8.91 4.37 24.50
C ASP A 18 8.92 5.68 23.69
N LEU A 19 7.72 6.18 23.37
CA LEU A 19 7.55 7.47 22.73
C LEU A 19 7.87 8.60 23.74
N ALA A 20 8.95 9.34 23.48
CA ALA A 20 9.46 10.42 24.31
C ALA A 20 9.74 11.68 23.48
N LYS A 21 9.90 12.85 24.12
CA LYS A 21 10.01 14.14 23.39
C LYS A 21 11.19 14.17 22.41
N GLU A 22 12.28 13.52 22.76
CA GLU A 22 13.54 13.40 22.03
C GLU A 22 13.47 12.51 20.79
N ASN A 23 12.58 11.51 20.78
CA ASN A 23 12.47 10.54 19.69
C ASN A 23 11.15 10.65 18.90
N ALA A 24 10.12 11.29 19.45
CA ALA A 24 8.78 11.36 18.89
C ALA A 24 8.74 11.98 17.49
N LEU A 25 9.50 13.05 17.27
CA LEU A 25 9.54 13.71 15.96
C LEU A 25 10.18 12.80 14.89
N ARG A 26 11.25 12.08 15.24
CA ARG A 26 11.93 11.15 14.34
C ARG A 26 11.06 9.94 14.03
N ILE A 27 10.44 9.33 15.05
CA ILE A 27 9.52 8.19 14.89
C ILE A 27 8.34 8.60 14.01
N ARG A 28 7.69 9.73 14.31
CA ARG A 28 6.59 10.26 13.49
C ARG A 28 7.02 10.48 12.04
N LYS A 29 8.17 11.13 11.81
CA LYS A 29 8.66 11.40 10.46
C LYS A 29 8.96 10.11 9.70
N ALA A 30 9.61 9.14 10.34
CA ALA A 30 9.91 7.85 9.73
C ALA A 30 8.65 7.03 9.42
N ILE A 31 7.64 7.05 10.29
CA ILE A 31 6.31 6.46 10.02
C ILE A 31 5.63 7.19 8.86
N MET A 32 5.68 8.53 8.84
CA MET A 32 5.12 9.33 7.76
C MET A 32 5.84 9.11 6.43
N ASP A 33 7.15 8.90 6.43
CA ASP A 33 7.93 8.62 5.23
C ASP A 33 7.65 7.20 4.71
N LEU A 34 7.50 6.21 5.61
CA LEU A 34 6.95 4.89 5.26
C LEU A 34 5.54 5.00 4.66
N HIS A 35 4.69 5.83 5.24
CA HIS A 35 3.31 6.04 4.78
C HIS A 35 3.22 6.82 3.47
N LYS A 36 4.10 7.82 3.24
CA LYS A 36 4.23 8.55 1.97
C LYS A 36 4.73 7.66 0.85
N GLY A 37 5.42 6.58 1.18
CA GLY A 37 5.80 5.54 0.24
C GLY A 37 4.69 4.53 -0.07
N LEU A 38 3.45 4.69 0.41
CA LEU A 38 2.36 3.76 0.08
C LEU A 38 1.29 4.47 -0.76
N GLU A 39 1.06 3.95 -1.96
CA GLU A 39 0.05 4.47 -2.88
C GLU A 39 -1.21 3.62 -2.78
N LYS A 40 -2.24 4.19 -2.17
CA LYS A 40 -3.55 3.54 -2.09
C LYS A 40 -4.19 3.47 -3.48
N ILE A 41 -4.79 2.32 -3.79
CA ILE A 41 -5.67 2.11 -4.94
C ILE A 41 -6.97 1.52 -4.43
N GLU A 42 -8.09 2.06 -4.89
CA GLU A 42 -9.42 1.59 -4.54
C GLU A 42 -10.01 0.81 -5.72
N LEU A 43 -10.40 -0.44 -5.47
CA LEU A 43 -11.28 -1.19 -6.35
C LEU A 43 -12.71 -0.78 -6.02
N SER A 44 -13.46 -0.32 -7.02
CA SER A 44 -14.88 0.00 -6.86
C SER A 44 -15.75 -1.12 -7.39
N LEU A 45 -16.92 -1.33 -6.77
CA LEU A 45 -17.91 -2.28 -7.27
C LEU A 45 -18.33 -2.00 -8.71
N ASP A 46 -18.43 -0.73 -9.10
CA ASP A 46 -18.78 -0.35 -10.48
C ASP A 46 -17.66 -0.69 -11.47
N GLY A 47 -16.39 -0.49 -11.09
CA GLY A 47 -15.24 -0.89 -11.89
C GLY A 47 -15.16 -2.41 -12.06
N MET A 48 -15.47 -3.16 -11.00
CA MET A 48 -15.53 -4.62 -11.03
C MET A 48 -16.68 -5.11 -11.92
N LYS A 49 -17.89 -4.52 -11.81
CA LYS A 49 -19.02 -4.85 -12.69
C LYS A 49 -18.71 -4.57 -14.16
N ALA A 50 -18.03 -3.47 -14.46
CA ALA A 50 -17.59 -3.15 -15.82
C ALA A 50 -16.54 -4.15 -16.33
N THR A 51 -15.65 -4.63 -15.46
CA THR A 51 -14.61 -5.62 -15.79
C THR A 51 -15.20 -7.01 -16.04
N PHE A 52 -16.18 -7.42 -15.24
CA PHE A 52 -16.85 -8.73 -15.32
C PHE A 52 -18.24 -8.64 -15.98
N ASN A 53 -18.37 -7.82 -17.03
CA ASN A 53 -19.66 -7.52 -17.67
C ASN A 53 -20.18 -8.60 -18.64
N LYS A 54 -19.43 -9.69 -18.83
CA LYS A 54 -19.76 -10.79 -19.73
C LYS A 54 -19.34 -12.13 -19.11
N PRO A 55 -19.86 -13.27 -19.59
CA PRO A 55 -19.37 -14.57 -19.17
C PRO A 55 -17.87 -14.69 -19.49
N LEU A 56 -17.09 -15.11 -18.49
CA LEU A 56 -15.66 -15.36 -18.59
C LEU A 56 -15.38 -16.73 -17.99
N THR A 57 -14.42 -17.44 -18.57
CA THR A 57 -13.75 -18.56 -17.92
C THR A 57 -12.91 -18.06 -16.74
N PRO A 58 -12.51 -18.93 -15.80
CA PRO A 58 -11.63 -18.54 -14.70
C PRO A 58 -10.34 -17.85 -15.14
N ASP A 59 -9.72 -18.34 -16.22
CA ASP A 59 -8.46 -17.78 -16.74
C ASP A 59 -8.67 -16.38 -17.30
N GLU A 60 -9.73 -16.18 -18.08
CA GLU A 60 -10.08 -14.87 -18.63
C GLU A 60 -10.45 -13.87 -17.53
N ALA A 61 -11.07 -14.32 -16.43
CA ALA A 61 -11.38 -13.46 -15.29
C ALA A 61 -10.11 -12.96 -14.57
N VAL A 62 -9.10 -13.82 -14.43
CA VAL A 62 -7.80 -13.44 -13.86
C VAL A 62 -7.11 -12.41 -14.75
N GLU A 63 -7.13 -12.61 -16.07
CA GLU A 63 -6.52 -11.68 -17.03
C GLU A 63 -7.24 -10.32 -17.06
N ALA A 64 -8.57 -10.33 -17.06
CA ALA A 64 -9.40 -9.13 -17.01
C ALA A 64 -9.14 -8.33 -15.72
N PHE A 65 -9.07 -9.01 -14.57
CA PHE A 65 -8.76 -8.37 -13.29
C PHE A 65 -7.35 -7.78 -13.28
N LYS A 66 -6.36 -8.50 -13.79
CA LYS A 66 -4.98 -8.01 -13.89
C LYS A 66 -4.90 -6.74 -14.74
N THR A 67 -5.58 -6.73 -15.89
CA THR A 67 -5.66 -5.56 -16.78
C THR A 67 -6.33 -4.37 -16.08
N TYR A 68 -7.42 -4.61 -15.35
CA TYR A 68 -8.08 -3.57 -14.56
C TYR A 68 -7.14 -2.98 -13.50
N VAL A 69 -6.46 -3.83 -12.71
CA VAL A 69 -5.49 -3.40 -11.69
C VAL A 69 -4.34 -2.61 -12.32
N ASP A 70 -3.79 -3.06 -13.46
CA ASP A 70 -2.73 -2.36 -14.19
C ASP A 70 -3.19 -0.97 -14.67
N ASN A 71 -4.44 -0.85 -15.12
CA ASN A 71 -5.00 0.44 -15.55
C ASN A 71 -5.14 1.43 -14.39
N ILE A 72 -5.71 1.01 -13.26
CA ILE A 72 -5.90 1.89 -12.09
C ILE A 72 -4.59 2.16 -11.33
N SER A 73 -3.55 1.35 -11.60
CA SER A 73 -2.20 1.52 -11.03
C SER A 73 -1.23 2.27 -11.94
N LYS A 74 -1.67 2.72 -13.11
CA LYS A 74 -0.80 3.40 -14.07
C LYS A 74 -0.14 4.64 -13.46
N GLY A 75 1.18 4.72 -13.58
CA GLY A 75 1.99 5.83 -13.05
C GLY A 75 2.33 5.72 -11.56
N LYS A 76 1.87 4.66 -10.88
CA LYS A 76 2.21 4.36 -9.48
C LYS A 76 3.39 3.39 -9.40
N GLU A 77 4.17 3.49 -8.33
CA GLU A 77 5.26 2.57 -8.06
C GLU A 77 4.71 1.25 -7.52
N ARG A 78 4.91 0.14 -8.25
CA ARG A 78 4.24 -1.15 -7.96
C ARG A 78 4.50 -1.68 -6.55
N ASP A 79 5.71 -1.53 -6.04
CA ASP A 79 6.14 -1.94 -4.70
C ASP A 79 5.52 -1.09 -3.58
N LYS A 80 4.91 0.05 -3.93
CA LYS A 80 4.24 0.99 -3.04
C LYS A 80 2.71 0.84 -3.04
N ILE A 81 2.13 0.12 -4.00
CA ILE A 81 0.67 0.01 -4.16
C ILE A 81 0.04 -0.86 -3.08
N ARG A 82 -0.99 -0.35 -2.39
CA ARG A 82 -1.86 -1.07 -1.44
C ARG A 82 -3.29 -0.99 -1.93
N ILE A 83 -3.88 -2.14 -2.27
CA ILE A 83 -5.22 -2.24 -2.86
C ILE A 83 -6.25 -2.46 -1.77
N ILE A 84 -7.37 -1.73 -1.82
CA ILE A 84 -8.54 -1.99 -0.98
C ILE A 84 -9.81 -2.10 -1.83
N LEU A 85 -10.81 -2.82 -1.34
CA LEU A 85 -12.15 -2.80 -1.89
C LEU A 85 -12.97 -1.71 -1.18
N LYS A 86 -13.75 -0.96 -1.95
CA LYS A 86 -14.65 0.07 -1.46
C LYS A 86 -16.10 -0.27 -1.74
#